data_AF-A0A6M3XVZ7-F1
#
_entry.id   AF-A0A6M3XVZ7-F1
#
_cell.length_a   1.000
_cell.length_b   1.000
_cell.length_c   1.000
_cell.angle_alpha   90.00
_cell.angle_beta   90.00
_cell.angle_gamma   90.00
#
_symmetry.space_group_name_H-M   'P 1'
#
loop_
_entity.id
_entity.type
_entity.pdbx_description
1 polymer ?
#
loop_
_entity_poly.entity_id
_entity_poly.type
_entity_poly.pdbx_seq_one_letter_code
_entity_poly.pdbx_strand_id
1 'polypeptide(L)'
;MHPLRNGSQATARPAAKPVSGSPGWFTESGDENKPSYPGADWFNHVIAEFQTALATYGVTFDPTKEDHLSKLFEHMENLILLGNTETSIKIDKKENWVIKGRVGSSSPIMLISDSFGAGLGASTYTQSFAYKLSRSIFNAFNRTFGSDTGVCYETNLDMSKAWLEPGMPGNGGDNSSGVSFVNQGLLTKQLKIPADEWFSFKTKEVNKIGFFYDGLVSTATSAEVYVNNILVGTLSTLGSISGSHSGFVTYKTTENTRLTDVIKIVAIGGDLYVTGMTTHAYSATSPYFYIAARSGWTFNDFNTTEKLDELTSILGFNKSDSTRRLVILDLGPNSMYQSGRAQTPAEFVSSLNDLKNGITSKAANTSFLICVPAKADPEPDPDPDSELVGYPIYLSEYSYEDYRDAILNYADSQNLSVVRFDLSPLSQPPYGLYADKLHPNDLGHEVKASEYCDALGINLNQYLKTIDFKKSQIVRKTVVPMSAFVLTGGAPVTIRYNDVAIPLDSILDVKLRTLAGVEVSPEMVRNAALSEGLFWNNLGASTRFFYVNSKSFVANAGYYYDANILRPATTDVDLVIYHF
;
A
#
# COMPACT_ATOMS: atom_id res chain seq x y z
N MET A 1 44.12 -10.70 12.92
CA MET A 1 45.25 -11.55 13.38
C MET A 1 46.11 -11.91 12.17
N HIS A 2 47.42 -12.11 12.32
CA HIS A 2 48.33 -12.43 11.21
C HIS A 2 49.17 -13.68 11.53
N PRO A 3 49.72 -14.39 10.53
CA PRO A 3 50.69 -15.46 10.77
C PRO A 3 51.86 -14.93 11.60
N LEU A 4 52.39 -15.76 12.49
CA LEU A 4 53.54 -15.40 13.32
C LEU A 4 54.76 -15.07 12.43
N ARG A 5 55.49 -13.99 12.71
CA ARG A 5 56.64 -13.50 11.91
C ARG A 5 57.85 -13.15 12.77
N ASN A 6 58.07 -13.90 13.84
CA ASN A 6 59.16 -13.70 14.80
C ASN A 6 60.40 -14.58 14.51
N GLY A 7 60.42 -15.28 13.38
CA GLY A 7 61.49 -16.21 12.98
C GLY A 7 61.30 -17.65 13.46
N SER A 8 60.31 -17.93 14.31
CA SER A 8 60.00 -19.29 14.79
C SER A 8 58.80 -19.92 14.09
N GLN A 9 58.23 -19.26 13.08
CA GLN A 9 57.08 -19.76 12.34
C GLN A 9 57.44 -20.93 11.41
N ALA A 10 56.53 -21.89 11.30
CA ALA A 10 56.59 -22.91 10.26
C ALA A 10 56.14 -22.33 8.92
N THR A 11 56.81 -22.72 7.83
CA THR A 11 56.51 -22.25 6.45
C THR A 11 55.19 -22.81 5.92
N ALA A 12 54.78 -23.98 6.41
CA ALA A 12 53.50 -24.60 6.13
C ALA A 12 52.71 -24.75 7.44
N ARG A 13 51.38 -24.70 7.34
CA ARG A 13 50.50 -24.94 8.49
C ARG A 13 50.76 -26.35 9.05
N PRO A 14 51.12 -26.49 10.34
CA PRO A 14 51.28 -27.80 10.96
C PRO A 14 49.98 -28.61 10.90
N ALA A 15 50.08 -29.94 10.85
CA ALA A 15 48.92 -30.82 10.92
C ALA A 15 48.15 -30.57 12.23
N ALA A 16 46.82 -30.50 12.14
CA ALA A 16 45.96 -30.35 13.30
C ALA A 16 46.18 -31.50 14.28
N LYS A 17 46.29 -31.19 15.58
CA LYS A 17 46.41 -32.22 16.61
C LYS A 17 45.06 -32.94 16.81
N PRO A 18 45.06 -34.20 17.30
CA PRO A 18 43.82 -34.87 17.67
C PRO A 18 43.02 -34.06 18.70
N VAL A 19 41.71 -33.93 18.49
CA VAL A 19 40.81 -33.27 19.45
C VAL A 19 40.62 -34.19 20.65
N SER A 20 40.86 -33.69 21.87
CA SER A 20 40.62 -34.41 23.12
C SER A 20 39.64 -33.64 24.01
N GLY A 21 38.66 -34.34 24.60
CA GLY A 21 37.68 -33.75 25.52
C GLY A 21 36.30 -33.52 24.90
N SER A 22 35.34 -33.13 25.74
CA SER A 22 33.99 -32.76 25.31
C SER A 22 33.93 -31.29 24.85
N PRO A 23 33.12 -30.93 23.85
CA PRO A 23 32.95 -29.54 23.43
C PRO A 23 32.47 -28.65 24.58
N GLY A 24 33.00 -27.42 24.68
CA GLY A 24 32.64 -26.48 25.74
C GLY A 24 33.14 -25.06 25.46
N TRP A 25 32.66 -24.11 26.26
CA TRP A 25 33.08 -22.70 26.21
C TRP A 25 34.30 -22.45 27.10
N PHE A 26 35.02 -21.34 26.84
CA PHE A 26 36.05 -20.88 27.75
C PHE A 26 35.46 -20.60 29.13
N THR A 27 36.17 -21.00 30.17
CA THR A 27 35.83 -20.70 31.57
C THR A 27 37.08 -20.20 32.27
N GLU A 28 36.92 -19.17 33.10
CA GLU A 28 38.01 -18.71 33.98
C GLU A 28 38.41 -19.78 35.02
N SER A 29 37.47 -20.68 35.32
CA SER A 29 37.65 -21.88 36.14
C SER A 29 36.86 -23.04 35.52
N GLY A 30 37.52 -23.92 34.76
CA GLY A 30 36.88 -25.14 34.25
C GLY A 30 36.57 -26.14 35.37
N ASP A 31 36.05 -27.31 35.00
CA ASP A 31 36.03 -28.44 35.93
C ASP A 31 37.46 -28.68 36.43
N GLU A 32 37.64 -28.78 37.75
CA GLU A 32 38.93 -28.77 38.47
C GLU A 32 39.64 -27.41 38.68
N ASN A 33 38.96 -26.27 38.46
CA ASN A 33 39.51 -24.94 38.77
C ASN A 33 40.77 -24.57 37.95
N LYS A 34 40.98 -25.23 36.82
CA LYS A 34 42.07 -24.95 35.88
C LYS A 34 41.55 -24.02 34.77
N PRO A 35 42.27 -22.95 34.41
CA PRO A 35 41.85 -22.10 33.32
C PRO A 35 41.91 -22.87 31.99
N SER A 36 40.89 -22.71 31.15
CA SER A 36 40.94 -23.20 29.78
C SER A 36 41.83 -22.28 28.94
N TYR A 37 42.84 -22.82 28.26
CA TYR A 37 43.75 -22.05 27.38
C TYR A 37 43.56 -22.47 25.91
N PRO A 38 43.43 -21.52 24.97
CA PRO A 38 43.41 -21.84 23.54
C PRO A 38 44.77 -22.37 23.09
N GLY A 39 44.78 -23.53 22.44
CA GLY A 39 45.98 -24.09 21.82
C GLY A 39 46.36 -23.38 20.52
N ALA A 40 47.58 -23.63 20.03
CA ALA A 40 48.07 -23.07 18.76
C ALA A 40 47.14 -23.37 17.56
N ASP A 41 46.47 -24.53 17.57
CA ASP A 41 45.51 -24.91 16.54
C ASP A 41 44.29 -23.97 16.51
N TRP A 42 43.81 -23.52 17.68
CA TRP A 42 42.71 -22.55 17.77
C TRP A 42 43.11 -21.20 17.16
N PHE A 43 44.29 -20.67 17.50
CA PHE A 43 44.76 -19.42 16.92
C PHE A 43 45.01 -19.53 15.41
N ASN A 44 45.57 -20.65 14.94
CA ASN A 44 45.77 -20.89 13.52
C ASN A 44 44.43 -21.00 12.77
N HIS A 45 43.38 -21.54 13.40
CA HIS A 45 42.02 -21.54 12.85
C HIS A 45 41.47 -20.12 12.75
N VAL A 46 41.56 -19.30 13.80
CA VAL A 46 41.06 -17.92 13.76
C VAL A 46 41.84 -17.05 12.75
N ILE A 47 43.15 -17.24 12.62
CA ILE A 47 43.95 -16.59 11.58
C ILE A 47 43.48 -17.02 10.19
N ALA A 48 43.24 -18.32 9.97
CA ALA A 48 42.78 -18.83 8.68
C ALA A 48 41.37 -18.35 8.32
N GLU A 49 40.43 -18.31 9.27
CA GLU A 49 39.08 -17.74 9.09
C GLU A 49 39.17 -16.25 8.73
N PHE A 50 40.01 -15.50 9.44
CA PHE A 50 40.20 -14.07 9.17
C PHE A 50 40.80 -13.82 7.78
N GLN A 51 41.81 -14.58 7.38
CA GLN A 51 42.41 -14.46 6.04
C GLN A 51 41.46 -14.91 4.93
N THR A 52 40.67 -15.96 5.17
CA THR A 52 39.61 -16.40 4.25
C THR A 52 38.57 -15.30 4.06
N ALA A 53 38.07 -14.71 5.14
CA ALA A 53 37.11 -13.61 5.06
C ALA A 53 37.64 -12.41 4.25
N LEU A 54 38.89 -11.98 4.50
CA LEU A 54 39.51 -10.90 3.73
C LEU A 54 39.64 -11.24 2.24
N ALA A 55 40.09 -12.47 1.92
CA ALA A 55 40.23 -12.92 0.55
C ALA A 55 38.89 -13.03 -0.19
N THR A 56 37.84 -13.51 0.49
CA THR A 56 36.48 -13.59 -0.05
C THR A 56 35.96 -12.23 -0.53
N TYR A 57 36.30 -11.16 0.20
CA TYR A 57 35.87 -9.80 -0.14
C TYR A 57 36.95 -8.99 -0.88
N GLY A 58 37.95 -9.64 -1.47
CA GLY A 58 38.97 -8.97 -2.30
C GLY A 58 39.90 -8.03 -1.53
N VAL A 59 39.91 -8.06 -0.19
CA VAL A 59 40.78 -7.25 0.65
C VAL A 59 42.13 -7.94 0.78
N THR A 60 43.15 -7.45 0.08
CA THR A 60 44.52 -7.96 0.21
C THR A 60 45.04 -7.71 1.63
N PHE A 61 45.45 -8.77 2.31
CA PHE A 61 46.03 -8.69 3.65
C PHE A 61 47.47 -8.12 3.62
N ASP A 62 47.70 -6.99 4.29
CA ASP A 62 49.01 -6.36 4.50
C ASP A 62 49.43 -6.45 5.98
N PRO A 63 50.48 -7.21 6.32
CA PRO A 63 50.93 -7.36 7.71
C PRO A 63 51.40 -6.06 8.40
N THR A 64 51.58 -4.96 7.65
CA THR A 64 52.02 -3.66 8.17
C THR A 64 50.88 -2.67 8.46
N LYS A 65 49.63 -3.10 8.24
CA LYS A 65 48.43 -2.26 8.41
C LYS A 65 47.48 -2.88 9.45
N GLU A 66 46.68 -2.04 10.09
CA GLU A 66 45.72 -2.45 11.13
C GLU A 66 44.27 -2.20 10.72
N ASP A 67 44.04 -1.73 9.49
CA ASP A 67 42.73 -1.27 8.99
C ASP A 67 41.95 -2.34 8.21
N HIS A 68 42.42 -3.59 8.15
CA HIS A 68 41.80 -4.65 7.35
C HIS A 68 40.36 -4.97 7.73
N LEU A 69 40.03 -4.94 9.03
CA LEU A 69 38.65 -5.14 9.49
C LEU A 69 37.77 -3.96 9.06
N SER A 70 38.27 -2.74 9.20
CA SER A 70 37.56 -1.54 8.73
C SER A 70 37.33 -1.60 7.22
N LYS A 71 38.35 -1.97 6.44
CA LYS A 71 38.24 -2.14 4.98
C LYS A 71 37.33 -3.28 4.58
N LEU A 72 37.33 -4.37 5.35
CA LEU A 72 36.40 -5.48 5.16
C LEU A 72 34.96 -5.00 5.36
N PHE A 73 34.67 -4.31 6.46
CA PHE A 73 33.34 -3.75 6.71
C PHE A 73 32.97 -2.65 5.71
N GLU A 74 33.91 -1.81 5.28
CA GLU A 74 33.71 -0.83 4.22
C GLU A 74 33.43 -1.51 2.87
N HIS A 75 34.08 -2.64 2.56
CA HIS A 75 33.76 -3.43 1.36
C HIS A 75 32.40 -4.11 1.48
N MET A 76 32.04 -4.62 2.66
CA MET A 76 30.72 -5.19 2.92
C MET A 76 29.61 -4.12 2.83
N GLU A 77 29.83 -2.93 3.39
CA GLU A 77 28.92 -1.78 3.27
C GLU A 77 28.84 -1.30 1.83
N ASN A 78 29.96 -1.24 1.10
CA ASN A 78 29.96 -0.91 -0.32
C ASN A 78 29.29 -2.00 -1.16
N LEU A 79 29.35 -3.28 -0.80
CA LEU A 79 28.60 -4.36 -1.46
C LEU A 79 27.10 -4.30 -1.13
N ILE A 80 26.75 -3.87 0.08
CA ILE A 80 25.36 -3.55 0.48
C ILE A 80 24.85 -2.31 -0.29
N LEU A 81 25.73 -1.35 -0.62
CA LEU A 81 25.41 -0.10 -1.30
C LEU A 81 25.54 -0.16 -2.84
N LEU A 82 26.27 -1.13 -3.41
CA LEU A 82 26.56 -1.23 -4.86
C LEU A 82 26.08 -2.54 -5.50
N GLY A 83 25.24 -3.31 -4.79
CA GLY A 83 24.51 -4.50 -5.26
C GLY A 83 24.99 -5.12 -6.58
N ASN A 84 25.92 -6.08 -6.51
CA ASN A 84 26.29 -7.03 -7.57
C ASN A 84 27.18 -8.13 -6.91
N THR A 85 27.19 -9.41 -7.26
CA THR A 85 26.57 -10.24 -8.30
C THR A 85 26.88 -11.70 -7.93
N GLU A 86 25.96 -12.61 -8.26
CA GLU A 86 26.07 -14.08 -8.21
C GLU A 86 25.71 -14.78 -6.87
N THR A 87 24.56 -15.46 -6.91
CA THR A 87 24.12 -16.61 -6.07
C THR A 87 23.40 -16.40 -4.72
N SER A 88 22.56 -15.36 -4.58
CA SER A 88 21.49 -15.40 -3.57
C SER A 88 20.21 -14.68 -4.04
N ILE A 89 19.13 -15.46 -4.09
CA ILE A 89 17.70 -15.09 -3.95
C ILE A 89 17.36 -13.65 -4.34
N LYS A 90 16.75 -13.50 -5.53
CA LYS A 90 16.10 -12.28 -6.02
C LYS A 90 15.01 -11.81 -5.04
N ILE A 91 15.37 -11.04 -4.02
CA ILE A 91 14.48 -10.01 -3.50
C ILE A 91 14.99 -8.72 -4.10
N ASP A 92 14.53 -8.46 -5.32
CA ASP A 92 14.72 -7.22 -6.05
C ASP A 92 13.99 -6.10 -5.30
N LYS A 93 14.54 -5.66 -4.15
CA LYS A 93 14.30 -4.30 -3.65
C LYS A 93 15.17 -3.37 -4.50
N LYS A 94 14.90 -3.32 -5.81
CA LYS A 94 15.29 -2.18 -6.63
C LYS A 94 14.74 -0.97 -5.90
N GLU A 95 15.69 -0.18 -5.39
CA GLU A 95 15.58 1.12 -4.78
C GLU A 95 14.16 1.68 -4.79
N ASN A 96 13.61 1.96 -3.61
CA ASN A 96 12.41 2.79 -3.46
C ASN A 96 12.45 3.91 -4.52
N TRP A 97 11.62 3.80 -5.55
CA TRP A 97 11.40 4.85 -6.54
C TRP A 97 10.63 5.94 -5.85
N VAL A 98 11.27 6.63 -4.90
CA VAL A 98 10.62 7.63 -4.06
C VAL A 98 10.12 8.73 -5.01
N ILE A 99 8.80 8.73 -5.26
CA ILE A 99 8.12 9.75 -6.09
C ILE A 99 8.16 11.14 -5.42
N LYS A 100 8.77 11.28 -4.23
CA LYS A 100 9.15 12.59 -3.67
C LYS A 100 10.09 13.32 -4.64
N GLY A 101 9.49 14.19 -5.43
CA GLY A 101 10.17 14.99 -6.46
C GLY A 101 9.42 15.03 -7.80
N ARG A 102 8.51 14.07 -8.08
CA ARG A 102 7.79 14.00 -9.37
C ARG A 102 6.35 14.52 -9.34
N VAL A 103 5.67 14.46 -8.20
CA VAL A 103 4.34 15.08 -8.02
C VAL A 103 4.51 16.40 -7.27
N GLY A 104 4.29 17.51 -7.96
CA GLY A 104 4.30 18.84 -7.36
C GLY A 104 2.96 19.17 -6.72
N SER A 105 2.92 20.25 -5.93
CA SER A 105 1.65 20.87 -5.57
C SER A 105 0.85 21.19 -6.84
N SER A 106 -0.45 20.88 -6.87
CA SER A 106 -1.30 21.07 -8.05
C SER A 106 -0.97 20.19 -9.28
N SER A 107 -0.16 19.14 -9.16
CA SER A 107 0.03 18.13 -10.22
C SER A 107 -1.21 17.24 -10.34
N PRO A 108 -1.64 16.89 -11.57
CA PRO A 108 -2.68 15.89 -11.77
C PRO A 108 -2.09 14.48 -11.60
N ILE A 109 -2.83 13.66 -10.86
CA ILE A 109 -2.62 12.22 -10.67
C ILE A 109 -3.87 11.53 -11.21
N MET A 110 -3.70 10.55 -12.08
CA MET A 110 -4.81 9.77 -12.62
C MET A 110 -4.58 8.29 -12.34
N LEU A 111 -5.51 7.66 -11.64
CA LEU A 111 -5.58 6.22 -11.44
C LEU A 111 -6.46 5.63 -12.53
N ILE A 112 -5.87 4.89 -13.48
CA ILE A 112 -6.59 4.09 -14.46
C ILE A 112 -6.63 2.66 -13.93
N SER A 113 -7.83 2.13 -13.69
CA SER A 113 -7.99 0.85 -13.01
C SER A 113 -9.23 0.08 -13.47
N ASP A 114 -9.39 -1.15 -12.98
CA ASP A 114 -10.48 -2.05 -13.29
C ASP A 114 -11.49 -2.18 -12.11
N SER A 115 -11.91 -3.40 -11.81
CA SER A 115 -12.77 -3.72 -10.67
C SER A 115 -12.14 -3.34 -9.33
N PHE A 116 -10.82 -3.39 -9.21
CA PHE A 116 -10.15 -3.04 -7.96
C PHE A 116 -10.32 -1.55 -7.66
N GLY A 117 -10.02 -0.67 -8.63
CA GLY A 117 -10.17 0.78 -8.44
C GLY A 117 -11.64 1.20 -8.35
N ALA A 118 -12.54 0.41 -8.93
CA ALA A 118 -13.98 0.57 -8.81
C ALA A 118 -14.53 0.10 -7.44
N GLY A 119 -13.67 -0.39 -6.55
CA GLY A 119 -13.97 -0.78 -5.17
C GLY A 119 -14.71 -2.12 -5.04
N LEU A 120 -14.64 -3.02 -6.02
CA LEU A 120 -15.23 -4.35 -5.86
C LEU A 120 -14.51 -5.14 -4.77
N GLY A 121 -15.28 -5.91 -3.99
CA GLY A 121 -14.82 -6.61 -2.78
C GLY A 121 -14.75 -5.75 -1.51
N ALA A 122 -14.71 -4.42 -1.64
CA ALA A 122 -14.82 -3.52 -0.50
C ALA A 122 -16.28 -3.41 -0.02
N SER A 123 -16.50 -3.36 1.30
CA SER A 123 -17.82 -3.22 1.93
C SER A 123 -18.46 -1.86 1.67
N THR A 124 -17.63 -0.82 1.49
CA THR A 124 -18.05 0.56 1.21
C THR A 124 -17.02 1.26 0.32
N TYR A 125 -17.39 2.37 -0.32
CA TYR A 125 -16.44 3.16 -1.09
C TYR A 125 -15.24 3.64 -0.24
N THR A 126 -15.48 4.01 1.02
CA THR A 126 -14.41 4.42 1.95
C THR A 126 -13.42 3.30 2.28
N GLN A 127 -13.82 2.04 2.07
CA GLN A 127 -12.92 0.90 2.21
C GLN A 127 -12.18 0.54 0.91
N SER A 128 -12.54 1.14 -0.23
CA SER A 128 -11.85 0.91 -1.50
C SER A 128 -10.44 1.48 -1.48
N PHE A 129 -9.49 0.81 -2.14
CA PHE A 129 -8.10 1.28 -2.16
C PHE A 129 -7.97 2.66 -2.83
N ALA A 130 -8.82 2.96 -3.83
CA ALA A 130 -8.77 4.24 -4.53
C ALA A 130 -9.04 5.42 -3.59
N TYR A 131 -10.02 5.25 -2.68
CA TYR A 131 -10.29 6.20 -1.61
C TYR A 131 -9.12 6.29 -0.61
N LYS A 132 -8.65 5.14 -0.12
CA LYS A 132 -7.55 5.07 0.87
C LYS A 132 -6.28 5.74 0.34
N LEU A 133 -5.95 5.50 -0.93
CA LEU A 133 -4.82 6.08 -1.64
C LEU A 133 -4.99 7.58 -1.85
N SER A 134 -6.14 8.04 -2.39
CA SER A 134 -6.38 9.47 -2.64
C SER A 134 -6.27 10.26 -1.35
N ARG A 135 -6.86 9.77 -0.25
CA ARG A 135 -6.77 10.39 1.08
C ARG A 135 -5.35 10.48 1.61
N SER A 136 -4.59 9.39 1.49
CA SER A 136 -3.21 9.35 1.94
C SER A 136 -2.35 10.38 1.19
N ILE A 137 -2.57 10.52 -0.12
CA ILE A 137 -1.92 11.54 -0.95
C ILE A 137 -2.30 12.95 -0.47
N PHE A 138 -3.59 13.27 -0.34
CA PHE A 138 -4.00 14.59 0.13
C PHE A 138 -3.42 14.94 1.50
N ASN A 139 -3.45 13.98 2.43
CA ASN A 139 -2.91 14.14 3.78
C ASN A 139 -1.38 14.34 3.77
N ALA A 140 -0.65 13.70 2.86
CA ALA A 140 0.79 13.90 2.70
C ALA A 140 1.15 15.32 2.17
N PHE A 141 0.33 15.89 1.27
CA PHE A 141 0.58 17.20 0.68
C PHE A 141 0.12 18.38 1.53
N ASN A 142 -0.88 18.19 2.40
CA ASN A 142 -1.41 19.27 3.24
C ASN A 142 -0.51 19.64 4.44
N ARG A 143 0.68 19.05 4.57
CA ARG A 143 1.85 19.42 5.43
C ARG A 143 1.64 19.75 6.91
N THR A 144 0.44 19.72 7.48
CA THR A 144 0.21 19.64 8.92
C THR A 144 -1.12 18.96 9.21
N PHE A 145 -1.22 18.25 10.34
CA PHE A 145 -2.49 17.75 10.88
C PHE A 145 -3.54 18.87 11.06
N GLY A 146 -3.14 20.16 11.04
CA GLY A 146 -3.99 21.33 11.23
C GLY A 146 -4.81 21.76 10.02
N SER A 147 -4.33 21.51 8.80
CA SER A 147 -4.85 22.05 7.54
C SER A 147 -5.68 21.09 6.70
N ASP A 148 -5.83 19.83 7.11
CA ASP A 148 -6.85 18.94 6.54
C ASP A 148 -8.23 19.45 6.96
N THR A 149 -8.92 20.10 6.02
CA THR A 149 -10.28 20.65 6.17
C THR A 149 -11.35 19.55 6.15
N GLY A 150 -10.95 18.30 5.92
CA GLY A 150 -11.77 17.13 6.17
C GLY A 150 -12.66 16.70 5.01
N VAL A 151 -12.23 16.91 3.75
CA VAL A 151 -12.93 16.35 2.59
C VAL A 151 -11.98 15.81 1.49
N CYS A 152 -12.38 14.67 0.90
CA CYS A 152 -12.13 14.14 -0.46
C CYS A 152 -12.35 15.07 -1.68
N TYR A 153 -11.29 15.32 -2.45
CA TYR A 153 -11.35 16.02 -3.75
C TYR A 153 -11.08 15.11 -4.94
N GLU A 154 -11.05 13.78 -4.73
CA GLU A 154 -10.93 12.89 -5.87
C GLU A 154 -12.13 13.08 -6.81
N THR A 155 -11.86 12.89 -8.09
CA THR A 155 -12.84 12.99 -9.16
C THR A 155 -13.00 11.63 -9.76
N ASN A 156 -14.07 10.94 -9.41
CA ASN A 156 -14.42 9.67 -10.01
C ASN A 156 -15.12 9.90 -11.36
N LEU A 157 -14.59 9.28 -12.41
CA LEU A 157 -15.05 9.46 -13.79
C LEU A 157 -16.11 8.42 -14.20
N ASP A 158 -16.41 7.46 -13.31
CA ASP A 158 -17.61 6.63 -13.38
C ASP A 158 -18.61 7.24 -12.39
N MET A 159 -19.58 7.99 -12.90
CA MET A 159 -20.51 8.73 -12.03
C MET A 159 -21.37 7.81 -11.17
N SER A 160 -21.55 6.54 -11.56
CA SER A 160 -22.26 5.57 -10.73
C SER A 160 -21.45 5.18 -9.48
N LYS A 161 -20.12 5.24 -9.56
CA LYS A 161 -19.21 5.05 -8.43
C LYS A 161 -19.02 6.32 -7.64
N ALA A 162 -18.92 7.46 -8.31
CA ALA A 162 -18.91 8.78 -7.66
C ALA A 162 -20.10 8.94 -6.72
N TRP A 163 -21.27 8.40 -7.09
CA TRP A 163 -22.49 8.46 -6.29
C TRP A 163 -22.43 7.74 -4.94
N LEU A 164 -21.45 6.84 -4.75
CA LEU A 164 -21.20 6.13 -3.49
C LEU A 164 -20.25 6.89 -2.57
N GLU A 165 -19.71 8.03 -3.01
CA GLU A 165 -18.83 8.88 -2.21
C GLU A 165 -19.56 9.49 -1.01
N PRO A 166 -18.89 9.66 0.14
CA PRO A 166 -19.42 10.44 1.25
C PRO A 166 -19.89 11.83 0.81
N GLY A 167 -21.10 12.19 1.21
CA GLY A 167 -21.71 13.48 0.88
C GLY A 167 -22.55 13.49 -0.40
N MET A 168 -22.51 12.44 -1.21
CA MET A 168 -23.45 12.28 -2.32
C MET A 168 -24.83 11.84 -1.81
N PRO A 169 -25.93 12.30 -2.44
CA PRO A 169 -27.27 12.02 -1.96
C PRO A 169 -27.66 10.59 -2.36
N GLY A 170 -28.24 9.81 -1.46
CA GLY A 170 -28.64 8.42 -1.75
C GLY A 170 -29.67 8.27 -2.87
N ASN A 171 -30.50 9.29 -3.10
CA ASN A 171 -31.46 9.42 -4.20
C ASN A 171 -31.31 10.83 -4.79
N GLY A 172 -31.33 10.98 -6.12
CA GLY A 172 -31.13 12.25 -6.86
C GLY A 172 -31.68 13.48 -6.16
N GLY A 173 -30.84 14.19 -5.39
CA GLY A 173 -31.24 15.31 -4.55
C GLY A 173 -32.38 15.00 -3.57
N ASP A 174 -32.57 15.84 -2.56
CA ASP A 174 -33.87 15.85 -1.89
C ASP A 174 -34.92 16.39 -2.91
N ASN A 175 -35.70 15.51 -3.53
CA ASN A 175 -36.81 15.79 -4.48
C ASN A 175 -36.50 16.05 -5.98
N SER A 176 -35.34 15.68 -6.56
CA SER A 176 -35.19 15.75 -8.03
C SER A 176 -35.82 14.51 -8.69
N SER A 177 -36.68 14.70 -9.70
CA SER A 177 -37.54 13.62 -10.21
C SER A 177 -36.97 12.86 -11.41
N GLY A 178 -35.80 13.26 -11.92
CA GLY A 178 -35.27 12.69 -13.17
C GLY A 178 -33.75 12.56 -13.29
N VAL A 179 -32.99 12.82 -12.23
CA VAL A 179 -31.53 12.56 -12.25
C VAL A 179 -31.28 11.06 -12.35
N SER A 180 -30.48 10.65 -13.34
CA SER A 180 -30.29 9.23 -13.66
C SER A 180 -28.89 8.94 -14.22
N PHE A 181 -28.52 7.67 -14.30
CA PHE A 181 -27.28 7.26 -14.96
C PHE A 181 -27.55 6.76 -16.39
N VAL A 182 -26.72 7.18 -17.34
CA VAL A 182 -26.75 6.69 -18.72
C VAL A 182 -25.48 5.95 -19.09
N ASN A 183 -25.60 4.97 -19.98
CA ASN A 183 -24.51 4.10 -20.40
C ASN A 183 -23.64 4.74 -21.50
N GLN A 184 -22.95 5.84 -21.18
CA GLN A 184 -22.18 6.65 -22.14
C GLN A 184 -20.93 7.27 -21.47
N GLY A 185 -19.98 7.78 -22.26
CA GLY A 185 -18.81 8.55 -21.81
C GLY A 185 -17.59 7.70 -21.49
N LEU A 186 -16.54 8.33 -20.93
CA LEU A 186 -15.24 7.72 -20.66
C LEU A 186 -15.32 6.35 -19.99
N LEU A 187 -16.17 6.18 -18.99
CA LEU A 187 -16.32 4.92 -18.27
C LEU A 187 -17.72 4.33 -18.41
N THR A 188 -18.43 4.69 -19.48
CA THR A 188 -19.80 4.21 -19.78
C THR A 188 -20.83 4.55 -18.72
N LYS A 189 -20.56 5.50 -17.82
CA LYS A 189 -21.50 5.94 -16.79
C LYS A 189 -21.40 7.44 -16.59
N GLN A 190 -22.38 8.14 -17.15
CA GLN A 190 -22.60 9.57 -16.97
C GLN A 190 -23.81 9.81 -16.06
N LEU A 191 -23.79 10.93 -15.36
CA LEU A 191 -24.95 11.45 -14.65
C LEU A 191 -25.73 12.37 -15.59
N LYS A 192 -26.97 11.99 -15.91
CA LYS A 192 -27.93 12.84 -16.60
C LYS A 192 -28.68 13.68 -15.58
N ILE A 193 -28.65 15.00 -15.77
CA ILE A 193 -29.44 15.99 -15.04
C ILE A 193 -30.41 16.59 -16.05
N PRO A 194 -31.72 16.32 -15.95
CA PRO A 194 -32.69 16.89 -16.88
C PRO A 194 -32.74 18.42 -16.84
N ALA A 195 -33.29 19.03 -17.88
CA ALA A 195 -33.54 20.47 -17.90
C ALA A 195 -34.25 20.97 -16.63
N ASP A 196 -33.68 22.02 -16.03
CA ASP A 196 -34.15 22.70 -14.82
C ASP A 196 -34.17 21.83 -13.54
N GLU A 197 -33.68 20.59 -13.64
CA GLU A 197 -33.43 19.72 -12.50
C GLU A 197 -32.01 19.91 -11.97
N TRP A 198 -31.75 19.32 -10.80
CA TRP A 198 -30.49 19.52 -10.09
C TRP A 198 -30.05 18.28 -9.33
N PHE A 199 -28.75 18.21 -9.05
CA PHE A 199 -28.23 17.33 -8.01
C PHE A 199 -27.43 18.15 -7.00
N SER A 200 -27.34 17.65 -5.77
CA SER A 200 -26.55 18.32 -4.72
C SER A 200 -25.68 17.33 -3.99
N PHE A 201 -24.58 17.82 -3.43
CA PHE A 201 -23.69 17.04 -2.59
C PHE A 201 -23.20 17.89 -1.42
N LYS A 202 -22.76 17.21 -0.37
CA LYS A 202 -22.24 17.77 0.87
C LYS A 202 -20.81 17.33 1.08
N THR A 203 -20.25 17.75 2.21
CA THR A 203 -18.93 17.32 2.67
C THR A 203 -17.89 17.50 1.58
N LYS A 204 -17.87 18.66 0.87
CA LYS A 204 -16.76 19.11 0.02
C LYS A 204 -16.31 20.53 0.31
N GLU A 205 -14.99 20.74 0.42
CA GLU A 205 -14.46 22.09 0.47
C GLU A 205 -14.45 22.68 -0.94
N VAL A 206 -14.92 23.91 -1.08
CA VAL A 206 -15.08 24.54 -2.37
C VAL A 206 -14.52 25.96 -2.31
N ASN A 207 -13.46 26.16 -3.07
CA ASN A 207 -13.05 27.44 -3.64
C ASN A 207 -13.35 27.45 -5.15
N LYS A 208 -13.16 26.32 -5.83
CA LYS A 208 -13.57 26.14 -7.23
C LYS A 208 -14.32 24.85 -7.40
N ILE A 209 -15.35 24.87 -8.24
CA ILE A 209 -16.10 23.69 -8.67
C ILE A 209 -15.86 23.55 -10.16
N GLY A 210 -15.27 22.44 -10.55
CA GLY A 210 -15.16 22.03 -11.94
C GLY A 210 -15.98 20.77 -12.17
N PHE A 211 -16.58 20.66 -13.33
CA PHE A 211 -17.18 19.41 -13.77
C PHE A 211 -16.87 19.18 -15.24
N PHE A 212 -16.81 17.90 -15.58
CA PHE A 212 -16.61 17.38 -16.92
C PHE A 212 -17.97 16.95 -17.44
N TYR A 213 -18.28 17.29 -18.69
CA TYR A 213 -19.56 16.93 -19.30
C TYR A 213 -19.39 16.53 -20.77
N ASP A 214 -20.38 15.79 -21.26
CA ASP A 214 -20.44 15.33 -22.64
C ASP A 214 -21.19 16.34 -23.52
N GLY A 215 -20.43 17.18 -24.23
CA GLY A 215 -20.98 18.21 -25.11
C GLY A 215 -21.68 17.66 -26.36
N LEU A 216 -21.50 16.38 -26.71
CA LEU A 216 -22.19 15.80 -27.87
C LEU A 216 -23.66 15.51 -27.58
N VAL A 217 -23.99 15.19 -26.32
CA VAL A 217 -25.36 14.85 -25.90
C VAL A 217 -25.98 15.84 -24.93
N SER A 218 -25.17 16.69 -24.28
CA SER A 218 -25.69 17.78 -23.45
C SER A 218 -26.39 18.82 -24.31
N THR A 219 -27.64 19.09 -23.99
CA THR A 219 -28.47 20.15 -24.61
C THR A 219 -28.64 21.35 -23.68
N ALA A 220 -28.22 21.24 -22.42
CA ALA A 220 -28.15 22.37 -21.50
C ALA A 220 -27.35 23.51 -22.13
N THR A 221 -27.83 24.74 -21.94
CA THR A 221 -27.15 25.97 -22.37
C THR A 221 -26.14 26.46 -21.33
N SER A 222 -26.41 26.16 -20.06
CA SER A 222 -25.48 26.36 -18.96
C SER A 222 -25.74 25.41 -17.81
N ALA A 223 -24.82 25.36 -16.84
CA ALA A 223 -25.09 24.83 -15.51
C ALA A 223 -24.88 25.91 -14.45
N GLU A 224 -25.86 26.08 -13.58
CA GLU A 224 -25.75 26.97 -12.43
C GLU A 224 -25.27 26.21 -11.21
N VAL A 225 -24.39 26.85 -10.45
CA VAL A 225 -23.80 26.28 -9.25
C VAL A 225 -24.22 27.11 -8.05
N TYR A 226 -24.79 26.46 -7.05
CA TYR A 226 -25.27 27.05 -5.82
C TYR A 226 -24.51 26.48 -4.63
N VAL A 227 -24.22 27.32 -3.64
CA VAL A 227 -23.73 26.89 -2.32
C VAL A 227 -24.73 27.39 -1.29
N ASN A 228 -25.32 26.48 -0.52
CA ASN A 228 -26.38 26.79 0.46
C ASN A 228 -27.53 27.61 -0.16
N ASN A 229 -27.95 27.23 -1.37
CA ASN A 229 -28.98 27.90 -2.18
C ASN A 229 -28.65 29.33 -2.63
N ILE A 230 -27.39 29.78 -2.50
CA ILE A 230 -26.91 31.03 -3.07
C ILE A 230 -26.21 30.72 -4.39
N LEU A 231 -26.62 31.36 -5.50
CA LEU A 231 -25.96 31.22 -6.80
C LEU A 231 -24.53 31.77 -6.69
N VAL A 232 -23.54 30.92 -6.97
CA VAL A 232 -22.12 31.28 -6.90
C VAL A 232 -21.48 31.46 -8.27
N GLY A 233 -22.13 30.94 -9.31
CA GLY A 233 -21.79 31.22 -10.70
C GLY A 233 -22.43 30.25 -11.67
N THR A 234 -22.20 30.51 -12.94
CA THR A 234 -22.79 29.80 -14.06
C THR A 234 -21.68 29.38 -15.01
N LEU A 235 -21.69 28.12 -15.44
CA LEU A 235 -20.81 27.62 -16.48
C LEU A 235 -21.59 27.52 -17.79
N SER A 236 -21.11 28.17 -18.84
CA SER A 236 -21.66 27.94 -20.20
C SER A 236 -21.38 26.52 -20.65
N THR A 237 -22.40 25.81 -21.14
CA THR A 237 -22.28 24.42 -21.63
C THR A 237 -22.29 24.32 -23.16
N LEU A 238 -22.00 25.43 -23.85
CA LEU A 238 -21.97 25.49 -25.31
C LEU A 238 -20.66 24.90 -25.88
N GLY A 239 -20.78 23.86 -26.72
CA GLY A 239 -19.71 23.41 -27.61
C GLY A 239 -19.99 22.04 -28.27
N SER A 240 -19.22 21.70 -29.31
CA SER A 240 -19.54 20.67 -30.31
C SER A 240 -18.59 19.45 -30.34
N ILE A 241 -17.74 19.25 -29.32
CA ILE A 241 -16.68 18.22 -29.36
C ILE A 241 -16.60 17.43 -28.03
N SER A 242 -16.60 16.09 -28.13
CA SER A 242 -16.28 15.17 -27.03
C SER A 242 -14.90 15.48 -26.42
N GLY A 243 -14.81 15.76 -25.12
CA GLY A 243 -13.55 15.89 -24.38
C GLY A 243 -13.08 17.31 -24.02
N SER A 244 -13.53 18.37 -24.73
CA SER A 244 -13.03 19.75 -24.48
C SER A 244 -13.75 20.55 -23.39
N HIS A 245 -14.61 19.92 -22.58
CA HIS A 245 -15.71 20.62 -21.92
C HIS A 245 -15.58 20.56 -20.40
N SER A 246 -14.79 21.51 -19.91
CA SER A 246 -14.45 21.64 -18.50
C SER A 246 -14.29 23.12 -18.20
N GLY A 247 -14.79 23.55 -17.05
CA GLY A 247 -14.64 24.93 -16.61
C GLY A 247 -14.92 25.05 -15.13
N PHE A 248 -14.58 26.21 -14.56
CA PHE A 248 -14.71 26.43 -13.13
C PHE A 248 -15.72 27.50 -12.82
N VAL A 249 -16.58 27.20 -11.85
CA VAL A 249 -17.21 28.23 -11.05
C VAL A 249 -16.30 28.49 -9.84
N THR A 250 -15.85 29.73 -9.69
CA THR A 250 -15.04 30.16 -8.55
C THR A 250 -15.95 30.71 -7.46
N TYR A 251 -15.96 30.06 -6.30
CA TYR A 251 -16.65 30.53 -5.11
C TYR A 251 -15.77 31.56 -4.40
N LYS A 252 -16.04 32.85 -4.63
CA LYS A 252 -15.24 33.96 -4.07
C LYS A 252 -15.71 34.30 -2.65
N THR A 253 -15.51 33.40 -1.69
CA THR A 253 -15.69 33.73 -0.28
C THR A 253 -14.36 33.89 0.43
N THR A 254 -14.37 34.71 1.48
CA THR A 254 -13.24 34.83 2.42
C THR A 254 -13.24 33.70 3.45
N GLU A 255 -14.28 32.88 3.48
CA GLU A 255 -14.44 31.75 4.39
C GLU A 255 -14.39 30.43 3.61
N ASN A 256 -13.75 29.42 4.20
CA ASN A 256 -13.79 28.06 3.69
C ASN A 256 -15.21 27.51 3.85
N THR A 257 -15.70 26.79 2.85
CA THR A 257 -16.95 26.03 2.98
C THR A 257 -16.84 25.00 4.10
N ARG A 258 -17.95 24.75 4.78
CA ARG A 258 -18.10 23.79 5.87
C ARG A 258 -18.56 22.43 5.32
N LEU A 259 -18.33 21.37 6.08
CA LEU A 259 -18.80 20.01 5.71
C LEU A 259 -20.32 19.92 5.55
N THR A 260 -21.04 20.81 6.24
CA THR A 260 -22.49 20.92 6.19
C THR A 260 -22.99 21.69 4.97
N ASP A 261 -22.10 22.38 4.24
CA ASP A 261 -22.50 23.17 3.08
C ASP A 261 -23.00 22.25 1.98
N VAL A 262 -24.11 22.67 1.37
CA VAL A 262 -24.76 21.96 0.26
C VAL A 262 -24.37 22.65 -1.03
N ILE A 263 -23.65 21.93 -1.87
CA ILE A 263 -23.35 22.37 -3.23
C ILE A 263 -24.41 21.77 -4.14
N LYS A 264 -25.04 22.59 -4.97
CA LYS A 264 -26.09 22.18 -5.90
C LYS A 264 -25.73 22.62 -7.32
N ILE A 265 -25.87 21.71 -8.27
CA ILE A 265 -25.65 21.96 -9.70
C ILE A 265 -26.98 21.78 -10.41
N VAL A 266 -27.42 22.81 -11.13
CA VAL A 266 -28.70 22.88 -11.85
C VAL A 266 -28.41 22.93 -13.35
N ALA A 267 -29.06 22.09 -14.14
CA ALA A 267 -28.96 22.15 -15.59
C ALA A 267 -29.94 23.18 -16.16
N ILE A 268 -29.49 24.11 -16.99
CA ILE A 268 -30.32 25.21 -17.50
C ILE A 268 -30.54 25.09 -19.00
N GLY A 269 -31.81 25.13 -19.42
CA GLY A 269 -32.18 25.19 -20.84
C GLY A 269 -31.95 23.90 -21.63
N GLY A 270 -31.81 22.76 -20.95
CA GLY A 270 -31.67 21.44 -21.56
C GLY A 270 -31.05 20.41 -20.62
N ASP A 271 -30.91 19.18 -21.09
CA ASP A 271 -30.30 18.08 -20.34
C ASP A 271 -28.78 18.24 -20.26
N LEU A 272 -28.19 18.02 -19.08
CA LEU A 272 -26.76 18.03 -18.84
C LEU A 272 -26.25 16.61 -18.52
N TYR A 273 -25.19 16.18 -19.19
CA TYR A 273 -24.58 14.85 -18.99
C TYR A 273 -23.17 15.00 -18.40
N VAL A 274 -23.06 14.82 -17.09
CA VAL A 274 -21.81 14.97 -16.33
C VAL A 274 -21.03 13.66 -16.33
N THR A 275 -19.73 13.70 -16.65
CA THR A 275 -18.81 12.56 -16.63
C THR A 275 -17.92 12.53 -15.38
N GLY A 276 -17.74 13.67 -14.71
CA GLY A 276 -16.94 13.76 -13.49
C GLY A 276 -17.04 15.13 -12.85
N MET A 277 -16.65 15.24 -11.58
CA MET A 277 -16.68 16.50 -10.84
C MET A 277 -15.48 16.62 -9.92
N THR A 278 -14.87 17.80 -9.91
CA THR A 278 -13.74 18.17 -9.06
C THR A 278 -14.06 19.40 -8.23
N THR A 279 -13.54 19.46 -7.01
CA THR A 279 -13.64 20.62 -6.14
C THR A 279 -12.25 20.98 -5.64
N HIS A 280 -11.95 22.26 -5.49
CA HIS A 280 -10.61 22.73 -5.12
C HIS A 280 -10.68 23.44 -3.77
N ALA A 281 -9.73 23.15 -2.87
CA ALA A 281 -9.54 23.91 -1.64
C ALA A 281 -9.02 25.33 -1.88
N TYR A 282 -9.14 26.21 -0.87
CA TYR A 282 -8.66 27.59 -0.96
C TYR A 282 -7.12 27.69 -1.06
N SER A 283 -6.39 26.90 -0.26
CA SER A 283 -4.93 26.81 -0.30
C SER A 283 -4.47 25.71 -1.26
N ALA A 284 -4.28 26.05 -2.55
CA ALA A 284 -4.08 25.11 -3.66
C ALA A 284 -2.72 24.37 -3.71
N THR A 285 -2.27 23.78 -2.59
CA THR A 285 -1.05 22.97 -2.53
C THR A 285 -1.24 21.49 -2.80
N SER A 286 -2.48 20.99 -2.77
CA SER A 286 -2.76 19.56 -3.02
C SER A 286 -2.76 19.20 -4.52
N PRO A 287 -2.40 17.96 -4.88
CA PRO A 287 -2.55 17.44 -6.24
C PRO A 287 -4.03 17.22 -6.59
N TYR A 288 -4.32 17.03 -7.89
CA TYR A 288 -5.63 16.58 -8.35
C TYR A 288 -5.59 15.05 -8.47
N PHE A 289 -6.62 14.35 -8.00
CA PHE A 289 -6.67 12.89 -8.09
C PHE A 289 -7.90 12.47 -8.88
N TYR A 290 -7.68 11.94 -10.08
CA TYR A 290 -8.73 11.44 -10.97
C TYR A 290 -8.78 9.92 -10.90
N ILE A 291 -9.96 9.34 -10.75
CA ILE A 291 -10.16 7.89 -10.73
C ILE A 291 -10.91 7.50 -12.00
N ALA A 292 -10.20 6.81 -12.88
CA ALA A 292 -10.71 6.22 -14.11
C ALA A 292 -10.83 4.70 -13.94
N ALA A 293 -11.78 4.21 -13.13
CA ALA A 293 -11.90 2.79 -12.80
C ALA A 293 -13.18 2.13 -13.30
N ARG A 294 -13.05 1.00 -14.00
CA ARG A 294 -14.21 0.28 -14.57
C ARG A 294 -14.07 -1.24 -14.49
N SER A 295 -15.03 -1.87 -13.82
CA SER A 295 -15.05 -3.33 -13.67
C SER A 295 -15.02 -4.05 -15.01
N GLY A 296 -14.22 -5.11 -15.07
CA GLY A 296 -14.05 -5.97 -16.24
C GLY A 296 -13.10 -5.40 -17.30
N TRP A 297 -12.66 -4.14 -17.21
CA TRP A 297 -11.85 -3.50 -18.24
C TRP A 297 -10.38 -3.96 -18.27
N THR A 298 -9.79 -3.90 -19.46
CA THR A 298 -8.37 -4.12 -19.74
C THR A 298 -7.74 -2.84 -20.30
N PHE A 299 -6.44 -2.87 -20.61
CA PHE A 299 -5.77 -1.76 -21.29
C PHE A 299 -6.43 -1.39 -22.63
N ASN A 300 -6.91 -2.38 -23.38
CA ASN A 300 -7.49 -2.16 -24.71
C ASN A 300 -8.77 -1.33 -24.68
N ASP A 301 -9.57 -1.42 -23.61
CA ASP A 301 -10.79 -0.62 -23.47
C ASP A 301 -10.49 0.88 -23.35
N PHE A 302 -9.29 1.24 -22.88
CA PHE A 302 -8.81 2.62 -22.79
C PHE A 302 -8.03 3.09 -24.03
N ASN A 303 -7.65 2.17 -24.93
CA ASN A 303 -6.80 2.46 -26.09
C ASN A 303 -7.55 3.03 -27.30
N THR A 304 -8.87 3.22 -27.22
CA THR A 304 -9.60 3.88 -28.32
C THR A 304 -9.21 5.35 -28.39
N THR A 305 -9.20 5.92 -29.59
CA THR A 305 -8.86 7.34 -29.81
C THR A 305 -9.71 8.26 -28.93
N GLU A 306 -11.01 7.99 -28.85
CA GLU A 306 -11.97 8.79 -28.10
C GLU A 306 -11.69 8.75 -26.59
N LYS A 307 -11.34 7.56 -26.05
CA LYS A 307 -10.99 7.42 -24.63
C LYS A 307 -9.67 8.11 -24.30
N LEU A 308 -8.67 7.98 -25.18
CA LEU A 308 -7.39 8.67 -25.00
C LEU A 308 -7.57 10.19 -25.05
N ASP A 309 -8.38 10.70 -25.97
CA ASP A 309 -8.72 12.13 -26.05
C ASP A 309 -9.37 12.63 -24.76
N GLU A 310 -10.35 11.88 -24.24
CA GLU A 310 -11.06 12.26 -23.01
C GLU A 310 -10.16 12.15 -21.77
N LEU A 311 -9.41 11.05 -21.61
CA LEU A 311 -8.42 10.87 -20.52
C LEU A 311 -7.41 12.02 -20.49
N THR A 312 -6.83 12.34 -21.65
CA THR A 312 -5.77 13.34 -21.72
C THR A 312 -6.28 14.76 -21.61
N SER A 313 -7.52 15.03 -22.03
CA SER A 313 -8.20 16.30 -21.76
C SER A 313 -8.43 16.50 -20.26
N ILE A 314 -8.88 15.47 -19.55
CA ILE A 314 -9.06 15.50 -18.08
C ILE A 314 -7.71 15.65 -17.37
N LEU A 315 -6.69 14.92 -17.81
CA LEU A 315 -5.34 15.00 -17.24
C LEU A 315 -4.70 16.38 -17.50
N GLY A 316 -5.05 17.04 -18.60
CA GLY A 316 -4.66 18.40 -18.95
C GLY A 316 -5.51 19.49 -18.28
N PHE A 317 -6.59 19.12 -17.57
CA PHE A 317 -7.56 20.09 -17.07
C PHE A 317 -6.92 21.11 -16.13
N ASN A 318 -6.99 22.39 -16.54
CA ASN A 318 -6.41 23.52 -15.80
C ASN A 318 -4.89 23.42 -15.58
N LYS A 319 -4.19 22.75 -16.50
CA LYS A 319 -2.74 22.56 -16.45
C LYS A 319 -2.11 22.91 -17.79
N SER A 320 -0.94 23.55 -17.72
CA SER A 320 -0.09 23.71 -18.91
C SER A 320 0.56 22.38 -19.29
N ASP A 321 1.01 22.24 -20.53
CA ASP A 321 1.77 21.06 -20.97
C ASP A 321 3.08 20.86 -20.18
N SER A 322 3.65 21.94 -19.65
CA SER A 322 4.83 21.90 -18.76
C SER A 322 4.56 21.33 -17.37
N THR A 323 3.30 21.13 -16.99
CA THR A 323 2.95 20.57 -15.68
C THR A 323 3.35 19.10 -15.61
N ARG A 324 4.02 18.69 -14.53
CA ARG A 324 4.31 17.27 -14.27
C ARG A 324 3.04 16.52 -13.89
N ARG A 325 2.82 15.38 -14.53
CA ARG A 325 1.64 14.52 -14.35
C ARG A 325 2.07 13.12 -13.90
N LEU A 326 1.24 12.46 -13.11
CA LEU A 326 1.42 11.05 -12.77
C LEU A 326 0.20 10.25 -13.24
N VAL A 327 0.45 9.18 -13.97
CA VAL A 327 -0.59 8.19 -14.30
C VAL A 327 -0.23 6.87 -13.60
N ILE A 328 -1.16 6.36 -12.81
CA ILE A 328 -1.08 5.05 -12.17
C ILE A 328 -1.90 4.09 -13.03
N LEU A 329 -1.26 3.06 -13.58
CA LEU A 329 -1.91 2.00 -14.35
C LEU A 329 -2.07 0.77 -13.46
N ASP A 330 -3.29 0.59 -12.93
CA ASP A 330 -3.68 -0.53 -12.06
C ASP A 330 -4.70 -1.43 -12.79
N LEU A 331 -4.24 -2.07 -13.86
CA LEU A 331 -5.01 -2.96 -14.72
C LEU A 331 -4.28 -4.29 -14.86
N GLY A 332 -4.96 -5.30 -15.38
CA GLY A 332 -4.35 -6.58 -15.72
C GLY A 332 -5.09 -7.83 -15.26
N PRO A 333 -5.79 -7.85 -14.10
CA PRO A 333 -6.57 -9.02 -13.70
C PRO A 333 -7.48 -9.57 -14.81
N ASN A 334 -8.24 -8.71 -15.50
CA ASN A 334 -9.11 -9.14 -16.60
C ASN A 334 -8.32 -9.65 -17.83
N SER A 335 -7.12 -9.11 -18.06
CA SER A 335 -6.21 -9.59 -19.12
C SER A 335 -5.56 -10.94 -18.79
N MET A 336 -5.63 -11.41 -17.54
CA MET A 336 -5.01 -12.66 -17.09
C MET A 336 -6.03 -13.76 -16.81
N TYR A 337 -7.17 -13.42 -16.21
CA TYR A 337 -8.10 -14.38 -15.63
C TYR A 337 -9.46 -14.44 -16.35
N GLN A 338 -9.82 -13.45 -17.17
CA GLN A 338 -11.17 -13.38 -17.76
C GLN A 338 -11.24 -14.01 -19.16
N SER A 339 -12.17 -14.96 -19.33
CA SER A 339 -12.49 -15.54 -20.64
C SER A 339 -12.89 -14.47 -21.67
N GLY A 340 -12.38 -14.60 -22.90
CA GLY A 340 -12.63 -13.67 -24.00
C GLY A 340 -11.90 -12.33 -23.90
N ARG A 341 -11.18 -12.07 -22.80
CA ARG A 341 -10.35 -10.88 -22.58
C ARG A 341 -8.90 -11.20 -22.23
N ALA A 342 -8.62 -12.44 -21.86
CA ALA A 342 -7.28 -12.91 -21.57
C ALA A 342 -6.35 -12.71 -22.77
N GLN A 343 -5.13 -12.27 -22.46
CA GLN A 343 -4.08 -11.93 -23.43
C GLN A 343 -2.85 -12.75 -23.11
N THR A 344 -2.03 -13.13 -24.09
CA THR A 344 -0.70 -13.67 -23.81
C THR A 344 0.17 -12.64 -23.06
N PRO A 345 1.25 -13.03 -22.35
CA PRO A 345 2.14 -12.07 -21.69
C PRO A 345 2.69 -10.98 -22.63
N ALA A 346 2.95 -11.33 -23.90
CA ALA A 346 3.41 -10.37 -24.91
C ALA A 346 2.31 -9.36 -25.31
N GLU A 347 1.08 -9.84 -25.52
CA GLU A 347 -0.07 -8.98 -25.83
C GLU A 347 -0.46 -8.08 -24.66
N PHE A 348 -0.36 -8.58 -23.42
CA PHE A 348 -0.53 -7.78 -22.21
C PHE A 348 0.41 -6.58 -22.22
N VAL A 349 1.71 -6.82 -22.37
CA VAL A 349 2.74 -5.77 -22.44
C VAL A 349 2.51 -4.83 -23.61
N SER A 350 2.13 -5.35 -24.78
CA SER A 350 1.81 -4.52 -25.95
C SER A 350 0.67 -3.56 -25.63
N SER A 351 -0.44 -4.05 -25.08
CA SER A 351 -1.61 -3.22 -24.78
C SER A 351 -1.35 -2.18 -23.68
N LEU A 352 -0.55 -2.52 -22.67
CA LEU A 352 -0.05 -1.58 -21.67
C LEU A 352 0.81 -0.48 -22.31
N ASN A 353 1.73 -0.87 -23.19
CA ASN A 353 2.59 0.07 -23.91
C ASN A 353 1.79 1.01 -24.83
N ASP A 354 0.77 0.48 -25.51
CA ASP A 354 -0.12 1.27 -26.37
C ASP A 354 -0.88 2.32 -25.56
N LEU A 355 -1.39 1.98 -24.37
CA LEU A 355 -2.05 2.93 -23.48
C LEU A 355 -1.10 4.03 -23.01
N LYS A 356 0.08 3.64 -22.53
CA LYS A 356 1.13 4.59 -22.13
C LYS A 356 1.48 5.54 -23.27
N ASN A 357 1.71 5.02 -24.47
CA ASN A 357 2.13 5.81 -25.61
C ASN A 357 1.00 6.71 -26.12
N GLY A 358 -0.23 6.20 -26.14
CA GLY A 358 -1.44 6.97 -26.43
C GLY A 358 -1.57 8.19 -25.51
N ILE A 359 -1.44 7.99 -24.20
CA ILE A 359 -1.46 9.08 -23.20
C ILE A 359 -0.29 10.04 -23.42
N THR A 360 0.94 9.53 -23.56
CA THR A 360 2.15 10.36 -23.71
C THR A 360 2.11 11.21 -24.98
N SER A 361 1.50 10.70 -26.05
CA SER A 361 1.37 11.42 -27.34
C SER A 361 0.48 12.66 -27.26
N LYS A 362 -0.44 12.72 -26.28
CA LYS A 362 -1.41 13.82 -26.10
C LYS A 362 -1.18 14.62 -24.82
N ALA A 363 -0.51 14.04 -23.82
CA ALA A 363 -0.18 14.68 -22.55
C ALA A 363 1.31 14.50 -22.21
N ALA A 364 2.12 15.48 -22.64
CA ALA A 364 3.55 15.52 -22.34
C ALA A 364 3.83 15.65 -20.83
N ASN A 365 5.08 15.40 -20.41
CA ASN A 365 5.52 15.45 -19.00
C ASN A 365 4.73 14.52 -18.06
N THR A 366 4.28 13.38 -18.58
CA THR A 366 3.59 12.33 -17.83
C THR A 366 4.57 11.26 -17.38
N SER A 367 4.65 11.03 -16.08
CA SER A 367 5.31 9.86 -15.49
C SER A 367 4.29 8.76 -15.26
N PHE A 368 4.73 7.50 -15.32
CA PHE A 368 3.88 6.34 -15.13
C PHE A 368 4.36 5.52 -13.93
N LEU A 369 3.40 5.09 -13.12
CA LEU A 369 3.56 4.05 -12.12
C LEU A 369 2.68 2.88 -12.55
N ILE A 370 3.29 1.76 -12.90
CA ILE A 370 2.54 0.55 -13.29
C ILE A 370 2.55 -0.45 -12.14
N CYS A 371 1.69 -1.45 -12.18
CA CYS A 371 1.76 -2.57 -11.23
C CYS A 371 2.03 -3.90 -11.93
N VAL A 372 2.70 -4.80 -11.21
CA VAL A 372 2.45 -6.23 -11.41
C VAL A 372 1.15 -6.55 -10.69
N PRO A 373 0.08 -7.00 -11.38
CA PRO A 373 -1.20 -7.33 -10.74
C PRO A 373 -1.06 -8.37 -9.64
N ALA A 374 -1.87 -8.31 -8.59
CA ALA A 374 -1.88 -9.33 -7.56
C ALA A 374 -2.27 -10.72 -8.14
N LYS A 375 -1.68 -11.79 -7.59
CA LYS A 375 -2.05 -13.16 -7.94
C LYS A 375 -3.39 -13.49 -7.29
N ALA A 376 -4.40 -13.79 -8.11
CA ALA A 376 -5.69 -14.25 -7.62
C ALA A 376 -5.57 -15.63 -6.97
N ASP A 377 -6.52 -16.02 -6.12
CA ASP A 377 -6.57 -17.36 -5.55
C ASP A 377 -6.95 -18.35 -6.66
N PRO A 378 -6.04 -19.25 -7.09
CA PRO A 378 -6.28 -20.13 -8.23
C PRO A 378 -7.15 -21.34 -7.85
N GLU A 379 -7.28 -21.65 -6.56
CA GLU A 379 -7.94 -22.86 -6.10
C GLU A 379 -9.44 -22.61 -5.88
N PRO A 380 -10.31 -23.60 -6.12
CA PRO A 380 -11.69 -23.54 -5.66
C PRO A 380 -11.77 -23.47 -4.13
N ASP A 381 -12.91 -23.04 -3.60
CA ASP A 381 -13.12 -23.04 -2.16
C ASP A 381 -13.08 -24.48 -1.63
N PRO A 382 -12.34 -24.77 -0.53
CA PRO A 382 -12.34 -26.10 0.07
C PRO A 382 -13.72 -26.51 0.62
N ASP A 383 -14.62 -25.56 0.89
CA ASP A 383 -16.02 -25.86 1.23
C ASP A 383 -16.77 -26.34 -0.03
N PRO A 384 -17.22 -27.61 -0.09
CA PRO A 384 -17.92 -28.15 -1.25
C PRO A 384 -19.27 -27.48 -1.53
N ASP A 385 -19.83 -26.74 -0.55
CA ASP A 385 -21.07 -25.99 -0.71
C ASP A 385 -20.84 -24.54 -1.18
N SER A 386 -19.58 -24.09 -1.27
CA SER A 386 -19.23 -22.74 -1.73
C SER A 386 -19.28 -22.63 -3.25
N GLU A 387 -19.95 -21.60 -3.76
CA GLU A 387 -20.02 -21.28 -5.19
C GLU A 387 -18.75 -20.55 -5.69
N LEU A 388 -17.77 -20.29 -4.82
CA LEU A 388 -16.55 -19.56 -5.16
C LEU A 388 -15.59 -20.43 -5.97
N VAL A 389 -15.51 -20.12 -7.26
CA VAL A 389 -14.54 -20.73 -8.18
C VAL A 389 -13.16 -20.09 -8.04
N GLY A 390 -12.12 -20.90 -8.19
CA GLY A 390 -10.75 -20.41 -8.30
C GLY A 390 -10.54 -19.59 -9.58
N TYR A 391 -9.56 -18.69 -9.55
CA TYR A 391 -9.16 -17.84 -10.67
C TYR A 391 -7.75 -18.20 -11.16
N PRO A 392 -7.55 -19.39 -11.77
CA PRO A 392 -6.29 -19.70 -12.42
C PRO A 392 -6.09 -18.80 -13.65
N ILE A 393 -4.84 -18.65 -14.10
CA ILE A 393 -4.54 -17.99 -15.37
C ILE A 393 -5.37 -18.65 -16.47
N TYR A 394 -6.09 -17.84 -17.24
CA TYR A 394 -7.06 -18.35 -18.20
C TYR A 394 -6.39 -19.07 -19.38
N LEU A 395 -5.29 -18.50 -19.89
CA LEU A 395 -4.47 -19.12 -20.93
C LEU A 395 -3.52 -20.12 -20.29
N SER A 396 -3.97 -21.38 -20.23
CA SER A 396 -3.31 -22.48 -19.50
C SER A 396 -1.86 -22.77 -19.90
N GLU A 397 -1.43 -22.33 -21.09
CA GLU A 397 -0.06 -22.42 -21.56
C GLU A 397 0.91 -21.43 -20.88
N TYR A 398 0.39 -20.47 -20.11
CA TYR A 398 1.17 -19.49 -19.35
C TYR A 398 0.91 -19.60 -17.85
N SER A 399 1.95 -19.32 -17.08
CA SER A 399 1.92 -19.16 -15.63
C SER A 399 1.73 -17.69 -15.23
N TYR A 400 1.40 -17.45 -13.96
CA TYR A 400 1.37 -16.09 -13.42
C TYR A 400 2.76 -15.43 -13.51
N GLU A 401 3.81 -16.23 -13.29
CA GLU A 401 5.20 -15.82 -13.33
C GLU A 401 5.62 -15.34 -14.72
N ASP A 402 5.05 -15.89 -15.81
CA ASP A 402 5.30 -15.41 -17.17
C ASP A 402 4.80 -13.97 -17.38
N TYR A 403 3.62 -13.63 -16.85
CA TYR A 403 3.10 -12.25 -16.90
C TYR A 403 3.93 -11.31 -16.02
N ARG A 404 4.25 -11.74 -14.79
CA ARG A 404 5.12 -10.97 -13.88
C ARG A 404 6.44 -10.63 -14.58
N ASP A 405 7.13 -11.62 -15.13
CA ASP A 405 8.44 -11.43 -15.74
C ASP A 405 8.36 -10.57 -17.00
N ALA A 406 7.31 -10.73 -17.82
CA ALA A 406 7.06 -9.86 -18.98
C ALA A 406 6.87 -8.39 -18.58
N ILE A 407 6.07 -8.12 -17.54
CA ILE A 407 5.82 -6.76 -17.02
C ILE A 407 7.11 -6.15 -16.46
N LEU A 408 7.89 -6.91 -15.69
CA LEU A 408 9.15 -6.43 -15.11
C LEU A 408 10.21 -6.14 -16.17
N ASN A 409 10.36 -7.02 -17.14
CA ASN A 409 11.28 -6.82 -18.27
C ASN A 409 10.88 -5.59 -19.08
N TYR A 410 9.58 -5.41 -19.35
CA TYR A 410 9.07 -4.21 -20.01
C TYR A 410 9.37 -2.95 -19.19
N ALA A 411 9.04 -2.96 -17.90
CA ALA A 411 9.26 -1.82 -17.01
C ALA A 411 10.72 -1.40 -16.96
N ASP A 412 11.63 -2.37 -16.84
CA ASP A 412 13.07 -2.14 -16.85
C ASP A 412 13.53 -1.53 -18.18
N SER A 413 13.10 -2.11 -19.30
CA SER A 413 13.44 -1.61 -20.64
C SER A 413 12.94 -0.19 -20.91
N GLN A 414 11.88 0.24 -20.22
CA GLN A 414 11.24 1.55 -20.37
C GLN A 414 11.58 2.50 -19.21
N ASN A 415 12.41 2.08 -18.24
CA ASN A 415 12.73 2.83 -17.03
C ASN A 415 11.47 3.32 -16.27
N LEU A 416 10.49 2.42 -16.11
CA LEU A 416 9.21 2.70 -15.44
C LEU A 416 9.25 2.28 -13.97
N SER A 417 8.53 3.04 -13.13
CA SER A 417 8.28 2.66 -11.74
C SER A 417 7.22 1.57 -11.65
N VAL A 418 7.41 0.60 -10.76
CA VAL A 418 6.53 -0.57 -10.61
C VAL A 418 6.14 -0.77 -9.15
N VAL A 419 4.85 -1.05 -8.91
CA VAL A 419 4.35 -1.61 -7.64
C VAL A 419 4.24 -3.14 -7.77
N ARG A 420 4.79 -3.87 -6.80
CA ARG A 420 4.97 -5.33 -6.85
C ARG A 420 3.92 -6.06 -6.01
N PHE A 421 2.67 -6.13 -6.49
CA PHE A 421 1.64 -6.86 -5.74
C PHE A 421 1.90 -8.36 -5.68
N ASP A 422 2.70 -8.91 -6.59
CA ASP A 422 3.18 -10.30 -6.54
C ASP A 422 3.98 -10.60 -5.25
N LEU A 423 4.62 -9.59 -4.66
CA LEU A 423 5.35 -9.69 -3.39
C LEU A 423 4.51 -9.32 -2.18
N SER A 424 3.31 -8.76 -2.39
CA SER A 424 2.42 -8.35 -1.30
C SER A 424 1.66 -9.54 -0.71
N PRO A 425 1.14 -9.41 0.52
CA PRO A 425 0.27 -10.43 1.13
C PRO A 425 -0.95 -10.81 0.29
N LEU A 426 -1.42 -9.96 -0.64
CA LEU A 426 -2.52 -10.29 -1.55
C LEU A 426 -2.20 -11.50 -2.43
N SER A 427 -0.93 -11.68 -2.83
CA SER A 427 -0.52 -12.76 -3.74
C SER A 427 -0.07 -14.03 -3.02
N GLN A 428 -0.21 -14.09 -1.70
CA GLN A 428 0.31 -15.18 -0.86
C GLN A 428 -0.82 -16.00 -0.22
N PRO A 429 -0.69 -17.34 -0.15
CA PRO A 429 -1.62 -18.17 0.61
C PRO A 429 -1.55 -17.78 2.11
N PRO A 430 -2.69 -17.83 2.84
CA PRO A 430 -3.95 -18.47 2.47
C PRO A 430 -4.94 -17.59 1.68
N TYR A 431 -4.50 -16.54 0.97
CA TYR A 431 -5.36 -15.70 0.11
C TYR A 431 -6.59 -15.06 0.81
N GLY A 432 -6.59 -14.99 2.14
CA GLY A 432 -7.70 -14.46 2.96
C GLY A 432 -7.93 -12.95 2.84
N LEU A 433 -7.24 -12.28 1.92
CA LEU A 433 -7.42 -10.86 1.60
C LEU A 433 -8.33 -10.64 0.39
N TYR A 434 -8.90 -11.71 -0.18
CA TYR A 434 -9.91 -11.66 -1.23
C TYR A 434 -11.32 -11.89 -0.65
N ALA A 435 -12.31 -11.21 -1.23
CA ALA A 435 -13.73 -11.40 -0.92
C ALA A 435 -14.35 -12.54 -1.73
N ASP A 436 -13.91 -12.71 -2.98
CA ASP A 436 -14.43 -13.70 -3.92
C ASP A 436 -13.30 -14.34 -4.73
N LYS A 437 -12.15 -14.59 -4.08
CA LYS A 437 -10.92 -15.17 -4.67
C LYS A 437 -10.21 -14.30 -5.73
N LEU A 438 -10.83 -13.23 -6.21
CA LEU A 438 -10.24 -12.27 -7.16
C LEU A 438 -10.22 -10.83 -6.63
N HIS A 439 -11.32 -10.36 -6.05
CA HIS A 439 -11.48 -8.98 -5.61
C HIS A 439 -11.04 -8.80 -4.16
N PRO A 440 -10.13 -7.87 -3.85
CA PRO A 440 -9.68 -7.65 -2.49
C PRO A 440 -10.85 -7.31 -1.56
N ASN A 441 -10.86 -7.87 -0.34
CA ASN A 441 -11.75 -7.42 0.73
C ASN A 441 -11.24 -6.11 1.37
N ASP A 442 -11.90 -5.60 2.42
CA ASP A 442 -11.53 -4.32 3.05
C ASP A 442 -10.04 -4.25 3.48
N LEU A 443 -9.50 -5.35 4.02
CA LEU A 443 -8.10 -5.47 4.40
C LEU A 443 -7.18 -5.58 3.18
N GLY A 444 -7.62 -6.32 2.16
CA GLY A 444 -6.90 -6.41 0.89
C GLY A 444 -6.78 -5.06 0.17
N HIS A 445 -7.83 -4.25 0.17
CA HIS A 445 -7.81 -2.88 -0.32
C HIS A 445 -6.87 -1.99 0.50
N GLU A 446 -6.75 -2.22 1.81
CA GLU A 446 -5.80 -1.52 2.66
C GLU A 446 -4.35 -1.83 2.32
N VAL A 447 -4.02 -3.12 2.17
CA VAL A 447 -2.70 -3.57 1.70
C VAL A 447 -2.39 -2.92 0.35
N LYS A 448 -3.35 -2.96 -0.58
CA LYS A 448 -3.17 -2.38 -1.91
C LYS A 448 -2.86 -0.88 -1.85
N ALA A 449 -3.59 -0.13 -1.03
CA ALA A 449 -3.36 1.29 -0.82
C ALA A 449 -2.00 1.57 -0.16
N SER A 450 -1.60 0.72 0.81
CA SER A 450 -0.30 0.83 1.49
C SER A 450 0.88 0.68 0.53
N GLU A 451 0.86 -0.35 -0.33
CA GLU A 451 1.92 -0.59 -1.31
C GLU A 451 2.07 0.59 -2.29
N TYR A 452 0.96 1.20 -2.72
CA TYR A 452 1.00 2.42 -3.51
C TYR A 452 1.57 3.61 -2.72
N CYS A 453 1.18 3.76 -1.46
CA CYS A 453 1.72 4.82 -0.59
C CYS A 453 3.23 4.66 -0.41
N ASP A 454 3.71 3.44 -0.17
CA ASP A 454 5.13 3.12 -0.02
C ASP A 454 5.90 3.41 -1.31
N ALA A 455 5.37 3.00 -2.47
CA ALA A 455 5.93 3.35 -3.77
C ALA A 455 5.98 4.87 -4.01
N LEU A 456 5.01 5.61 -3.47
CA LEU A 456 4.97 7.07 -3.53
C LEU A 456 5.87 7.74 -2.47
N GLY A 457 6.39 6.97 -1.50
CA GLY A 457 7.16 7.45 -0.36
C GLY A 457 6.34 8.21 0.68
N ILE A 458 5.03 7.97 0.75
CA ILE A 458 4.11 8.58 1.72
C ILE A 458 3.57 7.52 2.67
N ASN A 459 3.10 7.94 3.84
CA ASN A 459 2.45 7.02 4.78
C ASN A 459 0.98 6.82 4.39
N LEU A 460 0.48 5.60 4.56
CA LEU A 460 -0.95 5.33 4.55
C LEU A 460 -1.63 6.18 5.64
N ASN A 461 -2.52 7.07 5.24
CA ASN A 461 -3.31 7.92 6.11
C ASN A 461 -4.66 8.24 5.46
N GLN A 462 -5.60 7.33 5.62
CA GLN A 462 -6.93 7.35 4.98
C GLN A 462 -7.99 8.17 5.72
N TYR A 463 -7.71 8.66 6.93
CA TYR A 463 -8.73 9.17 7.83
C TYR A 463 -9.17 10.61 7.48
N LEU A 464 -10.47 10.88 7.65
CA LEU A 464 -11.05 12.21 7.63
C LEU A 464 -10.98 12.80 9.03
N LYS A 465 -10.28 13.92 9.16
CA LYS A 465 -10.09 14.57 10.45
C LYS A 465 -11.41 14.88 11.18
N THR A 466 -12.46 15.30 10.48
CA THR A 466 -13.67 15.91 11.08
C THR A 466 -14.84 14.99 11.38
N ILE A 467 -14.91 13.79 10.78
CA ILE A 467 -16.03 12.86 11.00
C ILE A 467 -15.77 11.92 12.18
N ASP A 468 -14.55 11.86 12.69
CA ASP A 468 -14.14 10.88 13.73
C ASP A 468 -13.35 11.48 14.90
N PHE A 469 -13.59 12.77 15.19
CA PHE A 469 -12.82 13.51 16.19
C PHE A 469 -13.10 13.14 17.65
N LYS A 470 -13.85 12.08 17.93
CA LYS A 470 -13.84 11.49 19.27
C LYS A 470 -12.65 10.54 19.48
N LYS A 471 -11.84 10.23 18.46
CA LYS A 471 -10.72 9.27 18.59
C LYS A 471 -9.43 9.61 17.82
N SER A 472 -9.24 10.84 17.33
CA SER A 472 -7.96 11.18 16.69
C SER A 472 -6.88 11.47 17.74
N GLN A 473 -6.06 10.48 18.07
CA GLN A 473 -4.67 10.75 18.45
C GLN A 473 -3.75 9.89 17.61
N ILE A 474 -2.54 10.38 17.40
CA ILE A 474 -1.47 9.79 16.60
C ILE A 474 -1.38 8.29 16.91
N VAL A 475 -1.30 7.39 15.90
CA VAL A 475 -0.98 5.99 16.17
C VAL A 475 0.45 5.94 16.73
N ARG A 476 0.56 5.90 18.05
CA ARG A 476 1.77 5.70 18.81
C ARG A 476 2.02 4.19 18.89
N LYS A 477 3.28 3.85 18.69
CA LYS A 477 3.79 2.49 18.79
C LYS A 477 4.58 2.39 20.08
N THR A 478 4.00 1.75 21.08
CA THR A 478 4.67 1.49 22.34
C THR A 478 5.20 0.06 22.33
N VAL A 479 6.50 -0.08 22.56
CA VAL A 479 7.17 -1.39 22.62
C VAL A 479 7.57 -1.61 24.06
N VAL A 480 7.02 -2.66 24.68
CA VAL A 480 7.31 -3.02 26.07
C VAL A 480 8.05 -4.35 26.08
N PRO A 481 9.31 -4.38 26.53
CA PRO A 481 10.02 -5.64 26.69
C PRO A 481 9.28 -6.52 27.68
N MET A 482 9.07 -7.79 27.33
CA MET A 482 8.41 -8.72 28.26
C MET A 482 9.23 -8.93 29.54
N SER A 483 10.55 -8.68 29.49
CA SER A 483 11.45 -8.69 30.64
C SER A 483 11.18 -7.57 31.66
N ALA A 484 10.47 -6.51 31.28
CA ALA A 484 10.08 -5.42 32.19
C ALA A 484 9.00 -5.85 33.20
N PHE A 485 8.29 -6.95 32.93
CA PHE A 485 7.30 -7.53 33.84
C PHE A 485 8.02 -8.50 34.80
N VAL A 486 8.65 -7.97 35.85
CA VAL A 486 9.44 -8.77 36.82
C VAL A 486 8.56 -9.79 37.55
N LEU A 487 8.94 -11.06 37.46
CA LEU A 487 8.25 -12.20 38.04
C LEU A 487 8.57 -12.35 39.54
N THR A 488 7.55 -12.30 40.41
CA THR A 488 7.64 -12.84 41.77
C THR A 488 6.53 -13.87 41.99
N GLY A 489 6.90 -15.17 41.93
CA GLY A 489 6.06 -16.30 42.35
C GLY A 489 5.22 -16.93 41.23
N GLY A 490 5.33 -18.25 41.05
CA GLY A 490 4.77 -19.01 39.92
C GLY A 490 3.25 -19.25 39.95
N ALA A 491 2.45 -18.20 40.07
CA ALA A 491 1.00 -18.21 39.80
C ALA A 491 0.70 -17.63 38.39
N PRO A 492 -0.45 -17.93 37.78
CA PRO A 492 -0.86 -17.32 36.50
C PRO A 492 -0.78 -15.79 36.60
N VAL A 493 0.09 -15.21 35.77
CA VAL A 493 0.41 -13.78 35.80
C VAL A 493 -0.73 -13.04 35.12
N THR A 494 -1.38 -12.16 35.88
CA THR A 494 -2.22 -11.11 35.29
C THR A 494 -1.32 -9.91 35.06
N ILE A 495 -0.97 -9.62 33.81
CA ILE A 495 -0.36 -8.33 33.47
C ILE A 495 -1.47 -7.30 33.67
N ARG A 496 -1.34 -6.47 34.71
CA ARG A 496 -2.31 -5.41 34.96
C ARG A 496 -1.93 -4.22 34.11
N TYR A 497 -2.91 -3.73 33.38
CA TYR A 497 -2.82 -2.55 32.52
C TYR A 497 -2.20 -1.31 33.18
N ASN A 498 -2.19 -1.24 34.52
CA ASN A 498 -1.56 -0.15 35.26
C ASN A 498 -0.05 0.00 35.04
N ASP A 499 0.63 -1.00 34.48
CA ASP A 499 2.09 -0.95 34.27
C ASP A 499 2.48 -0.32 32.92
N VAL A 500 1.52 -0.14 31.99
CA VAL A 500 1.73 0.53 30.71
C VAL A 500 0.74 1.69 30.63
N ALA A 501 1.20 2.92 30.88
CA ALA A 501 0.39 4.13 31.05
C ALA A 501 -0.31 4.62 29.75
N ILE A 502 -1.07 3.75 29.08
CA ILE A 502 -1.86 4.02 27.89
C ILE A 502 -3.34 4.05 28.32
N PRO A 503 -4.24 4.85 27.72
CA PRO A 503 -5.69 4.75 27.97
C PRO A 503 -6.38 3.65 27.15
N LEU A 504 -7.35 2.94 27.73
CA LEU A 504 -7.92 1.70 27.15
C LEU A 504 -8.63 1.92 25.82
N ASP A 505 -9.35 3.03 25.74
CA ASP A 505 -10.07 3.52 24.58
C ASP A 505 -9.15 4.02 23.46
N SER A 506 -7.84 4.03 23.72
CA SER A 506 -6.80 4.45 22.80
C SER A 506 -6.17 3.27 22.05
N ILE A 507 -6.28 2.02 22.50
CA ILE A 507 -5.61 0.87 21.86
C ILE A 507 -6.31 0.46 20.55
N LEU A 508 -5.52 0.34 19.48
CA LEU A 508 -5.91 -0.08 18.14
C LEU A 508 -5.60 -1.55 17.86
N ASP A 509 -4.39 -1.97 18.20
CA ASP A 509 -3.88 -3.32 17.91
C ASP A 509 -2.77 -3.68 18.91
N VAL A 510 -2.57 -4.97 19.15
CA VAL A 510 -1.52 -5.49 20.02
C VAL A 510 -0.85 -6.64 19.27
N LYS A 511 0.48 -6.60 19.15
CA LYS A 511 1.30 -7.64 18.51
C LYS A 511 2.42 -8.12 19.42
N LEU A 512 2.96 -9.29 19.12
CA LEU A 512 4.20 -9.78 19.70
C LEU A 512 5.32 -9.61 18.68
N ARG A 513 6.44 -9.00 19.08
CA ARG A 513 7.63 -8.84 18.22
C ARG A 513 8.77 -9.73 18.70
N THR A 514 9.35 -10.49 17.80
CA THR A 514 10.56 -11.29 18.06
C THR A 514 11.83 -10.44 18.03
N LEU A 515 12.96 -10.96 18.53
CA LEU A 515 14.29 -10.33 18.35
C LEU A 515 14.65 -10.08 16.88
N ALA A 516 14.11 -10.87 15.95
CA ALA A 516 14.31 -10.69 14.51
C ALA A 516 13.42 -9.57 13.91
N GLY A 517 12.63 -8.89 14.73
CA GLY A 517 11.77 -7.77 14.31
C GLY A 517 10.41 -8.19 13.76
N VAL A 518 10.08 -9.48 13.75
CA VAL A 518 8.83 -10.00 13.17
C VAL A 518 7.69 -9.80 14.15
N GLU A 519 6.62 -9.12 13.71
CA GLU A 519 5.42 -8.87 14.51
C GLU A 519 4.28 -9.82 14.13
N VAL A 520 3.70 -10.51 15.11
CA VAL A 520 2.58 -11.44 14.91
C VAL A 520 1.41 -11.10 15.82
N SER A 521 0.19 -11.31 15.33
CA SER A 521 -1.03 -11.10 16.12
C SER A 521 -1.11 -12.14 17.24
N PRO A 522 -1.48 -11.77 18.49
CA PRO A 522 -1.54 -12.68 19.63
C PRO A 522 -2.49 -13.85 19.42
N GLU A 523 -3.54 -13.64 18.62
CA GLU A 523 -4.54 -14.63 18.24
C GLU A 523 -3.94 -15.81 17.45
N MET A 524 -2.80 -15.60 16.79
CA MET A 524 -2.07 -16.63 16.04
C MET A 524 -1.20 -17.53 16.93
N VAL A 525 -1.13 -17.25 18.25
CA VAL A 525 -0.28 -17.96 19.22
C VAL A 525 -1.13 -18.75 20.22
N ARG A 526 -2.23 -19.36 19.77
CA ARG A 526 -3.19 -20.08 20.62
C ARG A 526 -3.04 -21.59 20.52
N ASN A 527 -3.03 -22.28 21.67
CA ASN A 527 -3.34 -23.71 21.70
C ASN A 527 -4.85 -23.91 21.87
N ALA A 528 -5.54 -24.17 20.76
CA ALA A 528 -6.99 -24.35 20.74
C ALA A 528 -7.49 -25.55 21.58
N ALA A 529 -6.64 -26.57 21.80
CA ALA A 529 -7.04 -27.80 22.49
C ALA A 529 -7.07 -27.65 24.02
N LEU A 530 -6.29 -26.72 24.59
CA LEU A 530 -6.14 -26.56 26.04
C LEU A 530 -6.76 -25.27 26.58
N SER A 531 -7.28 -24.39 25.71
CA SER A 531 -7.70 -23.03 26.07
C SER A 531 -6.56 -22.21 26.69
N GLU A 532 -5.32 -22.45 26.26
CA GLU A 532 -4.11 -21.76 26.73
C GLU A 532 -3.53 -20.89 25.61
N GLY A 533 -3.16 -19.65 25.94
CA GLY A 533 -2.75 -18.59 25.01
C GLY A 533 -2.73 -17.22 25.68
N LEU A 534 -2.30 -16.17 24.96
CA LEU A 534 -2.49 -14.79 25.39
C LEU A 534 -3.94 -14.39 25.08
N PHE A 535 -4.73 -14.12 26.10
CA PHE A 535 -6.11 -13.66 25.94
C PHE A 535 -6.22 -12.22 26.41
N TRP A 536 -7.08 -11.44 25.76
CA TRP A 536 -7.56 -10.20 26.34
C TRP A 536 -9.06 -10.34 26.61
N ASN A 537 -9.51 -9.97 27.81
CA ASN A 537 -10.94 -9.90 28.13
C ASN A 537 -11.26 -8.49 28.62
N ASN A 538 -12.30 -7.90 28.06
CA ASN A 538 -12.75 -6.56 28.37
C ASN A 538 -13.87 -6.63 29.44
N LEU A 539 -13.54 -6.29 30.68
CA LEU A 539 -14.49 -6.31 31.82
C LEU A 539 -14.97 -4.90 32.17
N GLY A 540 -15.32 -4.11 31.15
CA GLY A 540 -15.86 -2.76 31.30
C GLY A 540 -14.79 -1.72 31.61
N ALA A 541 -14.34 -1.62 32.87
CA ALA A 541 -13.40 -0.57 33.33
C ALA A 541 -11.91 -0.99 33.26
N SER A 542 -11.62 -2.23 32.85
CA SER A 542 -10.25 -2.73 32.70
C SER A 542 -10.21 -3.87 31.68
N THR A 543 -9.27 -3.83 30.74
CA THR A 543 -8.85 -5.03 30.00
C THR A 543 -7.81 -5.75 30.83
N ARG A 544 -8.01 -7.06 30.99
CA ARG A 544 -7.00 -7.94 31.58
C ARG A 544 -6.40 -8.77 30.47
N PHE A 545 -5.07 -8.78 30.40
CA PHE A 545 -4.34 -9.75 29.60
C PHE A 545 -4.11 -10.98 30.47
N PHE A 546 -4.63 -12.11 30.03
CA PHE A 546 -4.47 -13.39 30.72
C PHE A 546 -3.37 -14.16 30.01
N TYR A 547 -2.38 -14.57 30.80
CA TYR A 547 -1.47 -15.63 30.43
C TYR A 547 -1.76 -16.82 31.36
N VAL A 548 -2.32 -17.90 30.81
CA VAL A 548 -2.56 -19.13 31.56
C VAL A 548 -1.40 -20.08 31.28
N ASN A 549 -0.53 -20.26 32.27
CA ASN A 549 0.43 -21.35 32.30
C ASN A 549 -0.17 -22.45 33.18
N SER A 550 -0.71 -23.50 32.55
CA SER A 550 -0.61 -24.82 33.14
C SER A 550 0.53 -25.55 32.41
N LYS A 551 1.28 -26.33 33.17
CA LYS A 551 2.59 -26.83 32.79
C LYS A 551 2.58 -27.51 31.41
N SER A 552 3.54 -27.10 30.58
CA SER A 552 4.02 -27.75 29.34
C SER A 552 3.27 -27.35 28.06
N PHE A 553 3.99 -26.64 27.17
CA PHE A 553 3.64 -26.60 25.75
C PHE A 553 3.65 -28.03 25.20
N VAL A 554 2.49 -28.59 24.90
CA VAL A 554 2.40 -29.70 23.95
C VAL A 554 2.11 -29.07 22.60
N ALA A 555 3.04 -29.27 21.67
CA ALA A 555 2.95 -28.81 20.29
C ALA A 555 1.60 -29.24 19.69
N ASN A 556 0.82 -28.27 19.22
CA ASN A 556 -0.35 -28.52 18.41
C ASN A 556 0.08 -28.44 16.94
N ALA A 557 -0.04 -29.54 16.21
CA ALA A 557 0.60 -29.80 14.93
C ALA A 557 -0.01 -29.06 13.72
N GLY A 558 -0.51 -27.84 13.90
CA GLY A 558 -1.32 -27.14 12.89
C GLY A 558 -0.55 -26.14 12.02
N TYR A 559 0.18 -25.20 12.61
CA TYR A 559 0.81 -24.10 11.89
C TYR A 559 2.06 -23.68 12.69
N TYR A 560 3.18 -23.43 12.01
CA TYR A 560 4.53 -23.12 12.53
C TYR A 560 5.42 -24.31 12.89
N TYR A 561 6.13 -24.82 11.87
CA TYR A 561 7.32 -25.63 12.03
C TYR A 561 8.56 -24.73 11.91
N ASP A 562 8.89 -23.99 12.97
CA ASP A 562 10.30 -23.66 13.23
C ASP A 562 10.55 -23.44 14.74
N ALA A 563 11.58 -24.08 15.25
CA ALA A 563 11.63 -24.61 16.61
C ALA A 563 12.06 -23.63 17.72
N ASN A 564 11.93 -22.31 17.56
CA ASN A 564 12.74 -21.38 18.39
C ASN A 564 12.09 -20.06 18.88
N ILE A 565 10.78 -19.97 19.15
CA ILE A 565 10.22 -18.63 19.48
C ILE A 565 9.58 -18.49 20.87
N LEU A 566 9.15 -19.53 21.58
CA LEU A 566 8.63 -19.34 22.94
C LEU A 566 9.01 -20.49 23.87
N ARG A 567 10.17 -20.36 24.54
CA ARG A 567 10.43 -21.12 25.77
C ARG A 567 9.95 -20.28 26.97
N PRO A 568 9.37 -20.87 28.02
CA PRO A 568 8.79 -20.14 29.16
C PRO A 568 9.76 -19.30 30.01
N ALA A 569 11.01 -19.17 29.58
CA ALA A 569 12.09 -18.47 30.28
C ALA A 569 12.82 -17.44 29.39
N THR A 570 12.42 -17.23 28.13
CA THR A 570 13.17 -16.35 27.23
C THR A 570 12.63 -14.92 27.29
N THR A 571 13.52 -14.02 27.68
CA THR A 571 13.45 -12.55 27.74
C THR A 571 13.27 -11.86 26.37
N ASP A 572 12.89 -12.60 25.33
CA ASP A 572 13.32 -12.32 23.95
C ASP A 572 12.15 -11.94 23.01
N VAL A 573 11.04 -11.48 23.58
CA VAL A 573 9.86 -11.01 22.85
C VAL A 573 9.38 -9.68 23.44
N ASP A 574 9.04 -8.73 22.58
CA ASP A 574 8.42 -7.47 22.97
C ASP A 574 6.90 -7.51 22.74
N LEU A 575 6.15 -6.88 23.64
CA LEU A 575 4.76 -6.53 23.38
C LEU A 575 4.72 -5.20 22.61
N VAL A 576 4.10 -5.20 21.44
CA VAL A 576 3.92 -4.01 20.61
C VAL A 576 2.47 -3.59 20.68
N ILE A 577 2.23 -2.39 21.21
CA ILE A 577 0.89 -1.83 21.35
C ILE A 577 0.78 -0.65 20.38
N TYR A 578 -0.13 -0.77 19.42
CA TYR A 578 -0.56 0.32 18.57
C TYR A 578 -1.74 1.00 19.26
N HIS A 579 -1.62 2.30 19.53
CA HIS A 579 -2.66 3.04 20.24
C HIS A 579 -2.67 4.51 19.81
N PHE A 580 -3.79 5.20 20.00
CA PHE A 580 -3.94 6.64 19.88
C PHE A 580 -3.16 7.36 21.00
#